data_AF-A0A8J4XP74-F1
#
_entry.id   AF-A0A8J4XP74-F1
#
_cell.length_a   1.000
_cell.length_b   1.000
_cell.length_c   1.000
_cell.angle_alpha   90.00
_cell.angle_beta   90.00
_cell.angle_gamma   90.00
#
_symmetry.space_group_name_H-M   'P 1'
#
loop_
_entity.id
_entity.type
_entity.pdbx_description
1 polymer ?
#
loop_
_entity_poly.entity_id
_entity_poly.type
_entity_poly.pdbx_seq_one_letter_code
_entity_poly.pdbx_strand_id
1 'polypeptide(L)'
;MVAMDLLVCLLAVSLLWGITNPLLKRASVGIENIHMANPILQTVHEVKFLATRLSYVCPFLLNQLGSVLFVYSLGSADLSLAVPLSNSLTFLVTTVAGRCLGEATTSGATWVGAGLVCAGVAMCVADKTHH
;
A
#
# COMPACT_ATOMS: atom_id res chain seq x y z
N MET A 1 5.19 -9.91 -24.06
CA MET A 1 4.34 -8.70 -23.99
C MET A 1 3.45 -8.76 -22.76
N VAL A 2 2.54 -9.73 -22.63
CA VAL A 2 1.63 -9.92 -21.48
C VAL A 2 2.32 -9.94 -20.10
N ALA A 3 3.49 -10.59 -19.97
CA ALA A 3 4.22 -10.65 -18.69
C ALA A 3 4.78 -9.29 -18.23
N MET A 4 5.22 -8.44 -19.18
CA MET A 4 5.75 -7.11 -18.87
C MET A 4 4.62 -6.17 -18.45
N ASP A 5 3.48 -6.23 -19.12
CA ASP A 5 2.29 -5.44 -18.78
C ASP A 5 1.80 -5.76 -17.36
N LEU A 6 1.77 -7.06 -17.02
CA LEU A 6 1.42 -7.52 -15.67
C LEU A 6 2.41 -6.99 -14.62
N LEU A 7 3.71 -7.09 -14.88
CA LEU A 7 4.72 -6.58 -13.95
C LEU A 7 4.53 -5.09 -13.71
N VAL A 8 4.33 -4.29 -14.77
CA VAL A 8 4.06 -2.85 -14.68
C VAL A 8 2.80 -2.57 -13.85
N CYS A 9 1.72 -3.33 -14.06
CA CYS A 9 0.51 -3.19 -13.25
C CYS A 9 0.76 -3.50 -11.77
N LEU A 10 1.47 -4.58 -11.44
CA LEU A 10 1.80 -4.94 -10.06
C LEU A 10 2.72 -3.91 -9.39
N LEU A 11 3.69 -3.36 -10.13
CA LEU A 11 4.52 -2.25 -9.66
C LEU A 11 3.67 -1.01 -9.37
N ALA A 12 2.75 -0.65 -10.28
CA ALA A 12 1.86 0.50 -10.12
C ALA A 12 0.91 0.35 -8.92
N VAL A 13 0.30 -0.82 -8.74
CA VAL A 13 -0.52 -1.15 -7.55
C VAL A 13 0.30 -0.95 -6.27
N SER A 14 1.51 -1.51 -6.25
CA SER A 14 2.37 -1.48 -5.06
C SER A 14 2.83 -0.07 -4.71
N LEU A 15 3.06 0.77 -5.73
CA LEU A 15 3.36 2.19 -5.56
C LEU A 15 2.15 2.96 -5.02
N LEU A 16 0.97 2.74 -5.59
CA LEU A 16 -0.27 3.39 -5.16
C LEU A 16 -0.56 3.10 -3.69
N TRP A 17 -0.58 1.82 -3.30
CA TRP A 17 -0.79 1.44 -1.91
C TRP A 17 0.36 1.91 -1.01
N GLY A 18 1.61 1.69 -1.44
CA GLY A 18 2.77 1.99 -0.62
C GLY A 18 2.90 3.47 -0.27
N ILE A 19 2.59 4.37 -1.21
CA ILE A 19 2.63 5.82 -0.97
C ILE A 19 1.41 6.29 -0.18
N THR A 20 0.22 5.77 -0.50
CA THR A 20 -1.03 6.24 0.14
C THR A 20 -1.15 5.78 1.60
N ASN A 21 -0.62 4.60 1.96
CA ASN A 21 -0.68 4.07 3.32
C ASN A 21 -0.13 5.03 4.41
N PRO A 22 1.12 5.53 4.33
CA PRO A 22 1.64 6.46 5.33
C PRO A 22 0.96 7.84 5.25
N LEU A 23 0.51 8.27 4.07
CA LEU A 23 -0.29 9.49 3.93
C LEU A 23 -1.63 9.38 4.66
N LEU A 24 -2.33 8.25 4.51
CA LEU A 24 -3.58 7.95 5.21
C LEU A 24 -3.37 7.91 6.72
N LYS A 25 -2.32 7.22 7.18
CA LYS A 25 -1.93 7.16 8.60
C LYS A 25 -1.69 8.56 9.17
N ARG A 26 -0.96 9.42 8.45
CA ARG A 26 -0.72 10.81 8.86
C ARG A 26 -2.01 11.64 8.84
N ALA A 27 -2.86 11.44 7.84
CA ALA A 27 -4.11 12.18 7.70
C ALA A 27 -5.17 11.76 8.73
N SER A 28 -5.10 10.55 9.28
CA SER A 28 -6.00 10.07 10.33
C SER A 28 -5.61 10.52 11.74
N VAL A 29 -4.45 11.18 11.94
CA VAL A 29 -4.03 11.67 13.25
C VAL A 29 -5.10 12.60 13.84
N GLY A 30 -5.51 12.31 15.07
CA GLY A 30 -6.53 13.04 15.80
C GLY A 30 -7.92 12.42 15.75
N ILE A 31 -8.12 11.35 14.97
CA ILE A 31 -9.37 10.58 14.97
C ILE A 31 -9.64 9.95 16.35
N GLU A 32 -8.58 9.56 17.04
CA GLU A 32 -8.58 8.98 18.39
C GLU A 32 -9.10 9.94 19.47
N ASN A 33 -9.19 11.24 19.18
CA ASN A 33 -9.74 12.21 20.13
C ASN A 33 -11.27 12.25 20.11
N ILE A 34 -11.93 11.61 19.12
CA ILE A 34 -13.38 11.59 18.97
C ILE A 34 -13.96 10.53 19.90
N HIS A 35 -14.60 10.97 20.98
CA HIS A 35 -15.26 10.09 21.94
C HIS A 35 -16.76 10.36 21.95
N MET A 36 -17.57 9.32 21.75
CA MET A 36 -19.03 9.40 21.83
C MET A 36 -19.55 8.29 22.74
N ALA A 37 -20.65 8.57 23.44
CA ALA A 37 -21.29 7.58 24.33
C ALA A 37 -21.94 6.42 23.55
N ASN A 38 -22.26 6.61 22.27
CA ASN A 38 -22.89 5.60 21.41
C ASN A 38 -21.92 5.19 20.29
N PRO A 39 -21.72 3.89 20.04
CA PRO A 39 -20.80 3.39 19.03
C PRO A 39 -21.15 3.82 17.61
N ILE A 40 -22.44 3.89 17.26
CA ILE A 40 -22.89 4.36 15.93
C ILE A 40 -22.53 5.83 15.76
N LEU A 41 -22.77 6.63 16.80
CA LEU A 41 -22.46 8.06 16.78
C LEU A 41 -20.95 8.31 16.72
N GLN A 42 -20.15 7.46 17.36
CA GLN A 42 -18.69 7.48 17.27
C GLN A 42 -18.25 7.27 15.82
N THR A 43 -18.70 6.18 15.18
CA THR A 43 -18.34 5.89 13.78
C THR A 43 -18.78 7.00 12.84
N VAL A 44 -19.98 7.57 13.00
CA VAL A 44 -20.43 8.70 12.15
C VAL A 44 -19.51 9.91 12.31
N HIS A 45 -19.07 10.23 13.52
CA HIS A 45 -18.17 11.36 13.75
C HIS A 45 -16.75 11.10 13.23
N GLU A 46 -16.22 9.90 13.42
CA GLU A 46 -14.94 9.46 12.86
C GLU A 46 -14.95 9.51 11.33
N VAL A 47 -16.00 8.98 10.69
CA VAL A 47 -16.19 9.04 9.24
C VAL A 47 -16.33 10.47 8.76
N LYS A 48 -17.11 11.32 9.45
CA LYS A 48 -17.24 12.74 9.12
C LYS A 48 -15.89 13.46 9.23
N PHE A 49 -15.10 13.17 10.26
CA PHE A 49 -13.76 13.74 10.43
C PHE A 49 -12.84 13.38 9.26
N LEU A 50 -12.83 12.12 8.83
CA LEU A 50 -12.00 11.67 7.70
C LEU A 50 -12.52 12.22 6.36
N ALA A 51 -13.83 12.18 6.13
CA ALA A 51 -14.46 12.61 4.88
C ALA A 51 -14.35 14.12 4.64
N THR A 52 -14.26 14.93 5.69
CA THR A 52 -14.06 16.39 5.58
C THR A 52 -12.60 16.79 5.35
N ARG A 53 -11.66 15.84 5.47
CA ARG A 53 -10.23 16.09 5.31
C ARG A 53 -9.76 15.67 3.93
N LEU A 54 -9.52 16.66 3.05
CA LEU A 54 -8.98 16.39 1.70
C LEU A 54 -7.64 15.64 1.73
N SER A 55 -6.82 15.87 2.75
CA SER A 55 -5.55 15.15 2.95
C SER A 55 -5.75 13.66 3.25
N TYR A 56 -6.96 13.21 3.59
CA TYR A 56 -7.34 11.80 3.74
C TYR A 56 -8.07 11.29 2.49
N VAL A 57 -9.07 12.05 2.00
CA VAL A 57 -9.91 11.65 0.87
C VAL A 57 -9.08 11.42 -0.40
N CYS A 58 -8.15 12.32 -0.74
CA CYS A 58 -7.34 12.16 -1.95
C CYS A 58 -6.47 10.89 -1.91
N PRO A 59 -5.66 10.63 -0.86
CA PRO A 59 -4.95 9.36 -0.73
C PRO A 59 -5.86 8.14 -0.69
N PHE A 60 -7.04 8.24 -0.08
CA PHE A 60 -8.00 7.14 -0.01
C PHE A 60 -8.51 6.75 -1.39
N LEU A 61 -8.89 7.72 -2.23
CA LEU A 61 -9.34 7.44 -3.59
C LEU A 61 -8.22 6.80 -4.43
N LEU A 62 -6.99 7.30 -4.32
CA LEU A 62 -5.83 6.70 -4.99
C LEU A 62 -5.56 5.27 -4.52
N ASN A 63 -5.73 4.99 -3.22
CA ASN A 63 -5.61 3.64 -2.66
C ASN A 63 -6.66 2.69 -3.27
N GLN A 64 -7.91 3.16 -3.39
CA GLN A 64 -8.99 2.37 -4.01
C GLN A 64 -8.78 2.13 -5.50
N LEU A 65 -8.18 3.08 -6.23
CA LEU A 65 -7.76 2.83 -7.62
C LEU A 65 -6.70 1.73 -7.70
N GLY A 66 -5.77 1.68 -6.73
CA GLY A 66 -4.82 0.57 -6.59
C GLY A 66 -5.52 -0.78 -6.45
N SER A 67 -6.58 -0.84 -5.64
CA SER A 67 -7.39 -2.06 -5.47
C SER A 67 -8.10 -2.50 -6.74
N VAL A 68 -8.68 -1.56 -7.50
CA VAL A 68 -9.29 -1.86 -8.80
C VAL A 68 -8.26 -2.42 -9.79
N LEU A 69 -7.09 -1.77 -9.88
CA LEU A 69 -6.01 -2.21 -10.75
C LEU A 69 -5.45 -3.58 -10.34
N PHE A 70 -5.39 -3.86 -9.05
CA PHE A 70 -4.96 -5.16 -8.54
C PHE A 70 -5.92 -6.28 -8.92
N VAL A 71 -7.22 -6.09 -8.69
CA VAL A 71 -8.25 -7.07 -9.07
C VAL A 71 -8.25 -7.29 -10.58
N TYR A 72 -8.08 -6.24 -11.38
CA TYR A 72 -7.92 -6.38 -12.82
C TYR A 72 -6.69 -7.21 -13.19
N SER A 73 -5.56 -6.99 -12.51
CA SER A 73 -4.30 -7.71 -12.75
C SER A 73 -4.40 -9.21 -12.40
N LEU A 74 -5.20 -9.56 -11.38
CA LEU A 74 -5.46 -10.96 -11.01
C LEU A 74 -6.18 -11.76 -12.09
N GLY A 75 -6.89 -11.11 -13.02
CA GLY A 75 -7.52 -11.78 -14.16
C GLY A 75 -6.53 -12.43 -15.13
N SER A 76 -5.26 -12.00 -15.10
CA SER A 76 -4.20 -12.41 -16.03
C SER A 76 -2.94 -12.93 -15.33
N ALA A 77 -2.97 -13.08 -14.00
CA ALA A 77 -1.81 -13.41 -13.18
C ALA A 77 -2.09 -14.55 -12.21
N ASP A 78 -1.08 -15.39 -11.98
CA ASP A 78 -1.15 -16.39 -10.91
C ASP A 78 -1.23 -15.70 -9.54
N LEU A 79 -2.32 -15.94 -8.82
CA LEU A 79 -2.55 -15.41 -7.47
C LEU A 79 -1.40 -15.70 -6.51
N SER A 80 -0.77 -16.87 -6.63
CA SER A 80 0.36 -17.32 -5.83
C SER A 80 1.63 -16.49 -6.03
N LEU A 81 1.73 -15.76 -7.15
CA LEU A 81 2.84 -14.84 -7.44
C LEU A 81 2.42 -13.39 -7.24
N ALA A 82 1.25 -13.01 -7.76
CA ALA A 82 0.77 -11.63 -7.73
C ALA A 82 0.61 -11.09 -6.31
N VAL A 83 -0.01 -11.87 -5.42
CA VAL A 83 -0.31 -11.45 -4.04
C VAL A 83 0.97 -11.27 -3.21
N PRO A 84 1.91 -12.23 -3.15
CA PRO A 84 3.15 -12.01 -2.41
C PRO A 84 3.97 -10.87 -2.99
N LEU A 85 4.12 -10.78 -4.32
CA LEU A 85 4.92 -9.74 -4.96
C LEU A 85 4.37 -8.34 -4.68
N SER A 86 3.07 -8.12 -4.87
CA SER A 86 2.46 -6.81 -4.64
C SER A 86 2.55 -6.39 -3.17
N ASN A 87 2.28 -7.31 -2.24
CA ASN A 87 2.31 -7.00 -0.81
C ASN A 87 3.73 -6.68 -0.33
N SER A 88 4.72 -7.46 -0.76
CA SER A 88 6.10 -7.23 -0.38
C SER A 88 6.64 -5.91 -0.96
N LEU A 89 6.33 -5.60 -2.23
CA LEU A 89 6.72 -4.32 -2.81
C LEU A 89 5.97 -3.14 -2.19
N THR A 90 4.69 -3.30 -1.86
CA THR A 90 3.91 -2.29 -1.12
C THR A 90 4.56 -1.99 0.21
N PHE A 91 5.03 -3.01 0.94
CA PHE A 91 5.75 -2.84 2.19
C PHE A 91 7.05 -2.03 2.03
N LEU A 92 7.84 -2.34 0.98
CA LEU A 92 9.05 -1.57 0.66
C LEU A 92 8.74 -0.10 0.42
N VAL A 93 7.78 0.16 -0.48
CA VAL A 93 7.38 1.52 -0.83
C VAL A 93 6.81 2.24 0.40
N THR A 94 5.99 1.58 1.21
CA THR A 94 5.46 2.12 2.48
C THR A 94 6.59 2.53 3.42
N THR A 95 7.61 1.68 3.56
CA THR A 95 8.76 1.95 4.44
C THR A 95 9.53 3.18 3.95
N VAL A 96 9.80 3.27 2.65
CA VAL A 96 10.50 4.42 2.05
C VAL A 96 9.65 5.69 2.16
N ALA A 97 8.38 5.64 1.80
CA ALA A 97 7.47 6.77 1.85
C ALA A 97 7.26 7.29 3.28
N GLY A 98 7.09 6.39 4.26
CA GLY A 98 7.01 6.73 5.67
C GLY A 98 8.27 7.44 6.18
N ARG A 99 9.46 6.96 5.79
CA ARG A 99 10.72 7.66 6.06
C ARG A 99 10.77 9.05 5.44
N CYS A 100 10.40 9.20 4.17
CA CYS A 100 10.37 10.49 3.49
C CYS A 100 9.38 11.47 4.16
N LEU A 101 8.33 10.95 4.80
CA LEU A 101 7.36 11.74 5.56
C LEU A 101 7.80 12.07 7.00
N GLY A 102 8.99 11.61 7.43
CA GLY A 102 9.56 11.88 8.74
C GLY A 102 9.12 10.90 9.84
N GLU A 103 8.55 9.74 9.50
CA GLU A 103 8.19 8.73 10.50
C GLU A 103 9.45 8.14 11.15
N ALA A 104 9.52 8.21 12.48
CA ALA A 104 10.64 7.72 13.28
C ALA A 104 10.60 6.20 13.48
N THR A 105 10.59 5.43 12.40
CA THR A 105 10.64 3.96 12.50
C THR A 105 11.37 3.36 11.34
N THR A 106 12.45 2.66 11.64
CA THR A 106 13.05 1.62 10.78
C THR A 106 14.19 1.08 11.61
N SER A 107 13.86 0.08 12.43
CA SER A 107 14.88 -0.76 13.06
C SER A 107 15.79 -1.33 11.97
N GLY A 108 17.05 -1.67 12.28
CA GLY A 108 17.93 -2.35 11.32
C GLY A 108 17.28 -3.59 10.70
N ALA A 109 16.43 -4.29 11.45
CA ALA A 109 15.65 -5.43 10.99
C ALA A 109 14.67 -5.08 9.84
N THR A 110 14.12 -3.86 9.82
CA THR A 110 13.23 -3.41 8.73
C THR A 110 13.98 -3.30 7.40
N TRP A 111 15.23 -2.86 7.43
CA TRP A 111 16.10 -2.78 6.24
C TRP A 111 16.57 -4.14 5.77
N VAL A 112 16.87 -5.04 6.70
CA VAL A 112 17.19 -6.44 6.37
C VAL A 112 15.98 -7.11 5.70
N GLY A 113 14.79 -6.95 6.29
CA GLY A 113 13.54 -7.44 5.69
C GLY A 113 13.27 -6.84 4.31
N ALA A 114 13.51 -5.54 4.15
CA ALA A 114 13.41 -4.87 2.85
C ALA A 114 14.39 -5.46 1.82
N GLY A 115 15.65 -5.69 2.20
CA GLY A 115 16.64 -6.33 1.33
C GLY A 115 16.23 -7.74 0.90
N LEU A 116 15.71 -8.55 1.83
CA LEU A 116 15.17 -9.89 1.55
C LEU A 116 13.99 -9.84 0.57
N VAL A 117 13.08 -8.88 0.72
CA VAL A 117 11.98 -8.67 -0.23
C VAL A 117 12.51 -8.30 -1.62
N CYS A 118 13.44 -7.35 -1.71
CA CYS A 118 14.05 -6.97 -2.98
C CYS A 118 14.69 -8.17 -3.69
N ALA A 119 15.41 -9.01 -2.94
CA ALA A 119 16.02 -10.23 -3.47
C ALA A 119 14.95 -11.22 -3.97
N GLY A 120 13.87 -11.43 -3.20
CA GLY A 120 12.74 -12.27 -3.58
C GLY A 120 12.08 -11.82 -4.88
N VAL A 121 11.76 -10.52 -5.01
CA VAL A 121 11.18 -9.93 -6.22
C VAL A 121 12.11 -10.10 -7.42
N ALA A 122 13.41 -9.84 -7.24
CA ALA A 122 14.40 -10.00 -8.31
C ALA A 122 14.46 -11.44 -8.81
N MET A 123 14.41 -12.43 -7.92
CA MET A 123 14.35 -13.84 -8.30
C MET A 123 13.07 -14.18 -9.07
N CYS A 124 11.91 -13.70 -8.64
CA CYS A 124 10.64 -13.92 -9.36
C CYS A 124 10.64 -13.31 -10.77
N VAL A 125 11.27 -12.14 -10.93
CA VAL A 125 11.42 -11.51 -12.25
C VAL A 125 12.40 -12.29 -13.11
N ALA A 126 13.52 -12.75 -12.55
CA ALA A 126 14.51 -13.55 -13.27
C ALA A 126 13.91 -14.86 -13.79
N ASP A 127 13.13 -15.57 -12.99
CA ASP A 127 12.43 -16.80 -13.40
C ASP A 127 11.52 -16.56 -14.62
N LYS A 128 10.76 -15.46 -14.62
CA LYS A 128 9.89 -15.08 -15.75
C LYS A 128 10.63 -14.57 -16.99
N THR A 129 11.91 -14.23 -16.88
CA THR A 129 12.74 -13.84 -18.06
C THR A 129 13.42 -15.03 -18.73
N HIS A 130 13.48 -16.19 -18.04
CA HIS A 130 14.08 -17.42 -18.55
C HIS A 130 13.09 -18.38 -19.21
N HIS A 131 11.81 -18.00 -19.31
CA HIS A 131 10.72 -18.68 -20.03
C HIS A 131 10.03 -17.72 -21.00
#